data_AF-A0AA39F5K7-F1
#
_entry.id   AF-A0AA39F5K7-F1
#
_cell.length_a   1.000
_cell.length_b   1.000
_cell.length_c   1.000
_cell.angle_alpha   90.00
_cell.angle_beta   90.00
_cell.angle_gamma   90.00
#
_symmetry.space_group_name_H-M   'P 1'
#
loop_
_entity.id
_entity.type
_entity.pdbx_description
1 polymer ?
#
loop_
_entity_poly.entity_id
_entity_poly.type
_entity_poly.pdbx_seq_one_letter_code
_entity_poly.pdbx_strand_id
1 'polypeptide(L)'
;MDKRKRRSSRGKKERISKLNDNFITVFEERCKKLNLSTPKFIVYGKIDGRTKLSSISNKCNHVIEINLQCDGGHVEKPLKLECRGYKLSVLILDTIFFTINKFRTITTLNLSNCRIKSDEIVKLATSITETGCINDVNLDMNPNARGNHYLLCSRGCKLRYLSIKFCNLGDLGVKKIADELKYQDNIQNLPTLIAINLMHNQITDNGAIYIAKQMLHTNRSIQSLNLSGNLITDTGALSILSELYIFPLTHEEIVELRKRKYVRLMKQEEKLEAICTLIQDIVEGKQKEMMNNRSMTKEKMNDSSENESFEGEIQEDIPTSLISEKETCEQLMNDLLLDLVEIDLHPFTTESYPIKGAMMSTGNLQLQHLNLSYNHLTVDTLKQMIKCIYYHSYMMLNDISRGLLHVSLEGNDIAEDDELWMVFHRLLNDRQVNNKMDEVEKLKSVVPVESEILRRQITLQSIKK
;
A
#
# COMPACT_ATOMS: atom_id res chain seq x y z
N MET A 1 -8.48 -4.78 76.76
CA MET A 1 -8.18 -3.93 75.59
C MET A 1 -6.70 -4.07 75.24
N ASP A 2 -6.30 -5.10 74.49
CA ASP A 2 -4.98 -5.07 73.81
C ASP A 2 -4.80 -6.22 72.79
N LYS A 3 -5.50 -6.16 71.65
CA LYS A 3 -5.25 -7.04 70.49
C LYS A 3 -5.71 -6.40 69.18
N ARG A 4 -5.26 -5.18 68.84
CA ARG A 4 -5.49 -4.58 67.50
C ARG A 4 -4.35 -3.67 67.02
N LYS A 5 -3.11 -4.17 66.91
CA LYS A 5 -2.01 -3.44 66.22
C LYS A 5 -1.02 -4.31 65.43
N ARG A 6 -1.42 -5.49 64.92
CA ARG A 6 -0.51 -6.37 64.12
C ARG A 6 -1.12 -6.96 62.83
N ARG A 7 -2.00 -6.25 62.12
CA ARG A 7 -2.59 -6.74 60.84
C ARG A 7 -2.57 -5.78 59.64
N SER A 8 -1.78 -4.70 59.64
CA SER A 8 -1.71 -3.79 58.46
C SER A 8 -0.39 -3.78 57.68
N SER A 9 0.62 -4.56 58.07
CA SER A 9 1.93 -4.57 57.36
C SER A 9 2.14 -5.76 56.42
N ARG A 10 1.22 -6.74 56.37
CA ARG A 10 1.33 -7.92 55.47
C ARG A 10 0.61 -7.77 54.13
N GLY A 11 -0.29 -6.80 53.98
CA GLY A 11 -1.05 -6.54 52.75
C GLY A 11 -0.44 -5.52 51.78
N LYS A 12 0.75 -4.97 52.07
CA LYS A 12 1.43 -3.98 51.21
C LYS A 12 2.63 -4.54 50.41
N LYS A 13 2.96 -5.83 50.57
CA LYS A 13 4.01 -6.53 49.80
C LYS A 13 3.49 -7.55 48.78
N GLU A 14 2.16 -7.70 48.65
CA GLU A 14 1.51 -8.60 47.69
C GLU A 14 0.58 -7.85 46.72
N ARG A 15 0.88 -6.59 46.42
CA ARG A 15 0.54 -6.01 45.11
C ARG A 15 1.71 -6.24 44.18
N ILE A 16 1.98 -7.52 43.90
CA ILE A 16 2.57 -7.90 42.62
C ILE A 16 1.47 -7.55 41.62
N SER A 17 1.57 -6.35 41.06
CA SER A 17 0.79 -5.92 39.91
C SER A 17 0.79 -7.06 38.92
N LYS A 18 -0.40 -7.48 38.46
CA LYS A 18 -0.56 -8.13 37.17
C LYS A 18 0.38 -7.40 36.20
N LEU A 19 1.49 -8.02 35.82
CA LEU A 19 2.34 -7.50 34.74
C LEU A 19 1.40 -7.49 33.54
N ASN A 20 0.91 -6.32 33.17
CA ASN A 20 0.34 -6.17 31.84
C ASN A 20 1.48 -6.54 30.89
N ASP A 21 1.31 -7.60 30.10
CA ASP A 21 2.27 -8.01 29.08
C ASP A 21 2.58 -6.80 28.19
N ASN A 22 3.74 -6.19 28.40
CA ASN A 22 4.20 -5.05 27.62
C ASN A 22 5.49 -5.43 26.89
N PHE A 23 5.88 -4.64 25.91
CA PHE A 23 7.03 -4.97 25.07
C PHE A 23 8.28 -5.26 25.88
N ILE A 24 8.56 -4.43 26.89
CA ILE A 24 9.77 -4.50 27.70
C ILE A 24 9.79 -5.80 28.51
N THR A 25 8.69 -6.16 29.17
CA THR A 25 8.64 -7.38 29.99
C THR A 25 8.84 -8.63 29.14
N VAL A 26 8.16 -8.71 27.99
CA VAL A 26 8.29 -9.84 27.04
C VAL A 26 9.72 -9.91 26.48
N PHE A 27 10.31 -8.77 26.14
CA PHE A 27 11.68 -8.70 25.65
C PHE A 27 12.69 -9.14 26.71
N GLU A 28 12.59 -8.63 27.94
CA GLU A 28 13.47 -8.97 29.05
C GLU A 28 13.36 -10.45 29.43
N GLU A 29 12.17 -11.03 29.43
CA GLU A 29 11.97 -12.46 29.64
C GLU A 29 12.66 -13.30 28.57
N ARG A 30 12.57 -12.87 27.30
CA ARG A 30 13.26 -13.56 26.20
C ARG A 30 14.78 -13.42 26.32
N CYS A 31 15.30 -12.25 26.69
CA CYS A 31 16.72 -12.07 26.99
C CYS A 31 17.18 -12.97 28.14
N LYS A 32 16.42 -13.05 29.25
CA LYS A 32 16.72 -13.94 30.38
C LYS A 32 16.79 -15.41 29.94
N LYS A 33 15.82 -15.87 29.15
CA LYS A 33 15.82 -17.24 28.59
C LYS A 33 17.03 -17.55 27.72
N LEU A 34 17.58 -16.54 27.04
CA LEU A 34 18.74 -16.66 26.15
C LEU A 34 20.07 -16.26 26.83
N ASN A 35 20.09 -16.00 28.14
CA ASN A 35 21.26 -15.51 28.88
C ASN A 35 21.91 -14.25 28.25
N LEU A 36 21.08 -13.32 27.78
CA LEU A 36 21.53 -12.08 27.15
C LEU A 36 21.55 -10.91 28.13
N SER A 37 22.53 -10.03 27.96
CA SER A 37 22.48 -8.69 28.55
C SER A 37 21.34 -7.89 27.91
N THR A 38 20.49 -7.29 28.72
CA THR A 38 19.34 -6.50 28.27
C THR A 38 19.79 -5.10 27.85
N PRO A 39 19.32 -4.61 26.69
CA PRO A 39 19.60 -3.25 26.25
C PRO A 39 18.96 -2.23 27.18
N LYS A 40 19.45 -0.99 27.12
CA LYS A 40 18.82 0.14 27.78
C LYS A 40 17.56 0.53 27.01
N PHE A 41 16.43 0.64 27.71
CA PHE A 41 15.20 1.13 27.12
C PHE A 41 14.98 2.61 27.43
N ILE A 42 14.63 3.38 26.42
CA ILE A 42 14.12 4.74 26.55
C ILE A 42 12.68 4.74 26.08
N VAL A 43 11.76 5.16 26.95
CA VAL A 43 10.33 5.07 26.67
C VAL A 43 9.73 6.48 26.58
N TYR A 44 9.00 6.73 25.49
CA TYR A 44 8.29 7.98 25.24
C TYR A 44 6.78 7.76 25.23
N GLY A 45 6.02 8.69 25.82
CA GLY A 45 4.55 8.69 25.83
C GLY A 45 3.95 9.85 25.03
N LYS A 46 2.81 9.61 24.38
CA LYS A 46 2.03 10.65 23.69
C LYS A 46 1.16 11.43 24.68
N ILE A 47 1.67 12.58 25.12
CA ILE A 47 0.85 13.81 25.12
C ILE A 47 1.35 14.68 23.95
N ASP A 48 2.68 14.76 23.73
CA ASP A 48 3.32 15.45 22.56
C ASP A 48 4.48 14.65 21.92
N GLY A 49 4.50 13.33 22.08
CA GLY A 49 5.47 12.44 21.41
C GLY A 49 6.94 12.56 21.87
N ARG A 50 7.24 13.41 22.87
CA ARG A 50 8.60 13.60 23.42
C ARG A 50 8.72 13.48 24.93
N THR A 51 7.63 13.23 25.64
CA THR A 51 7.69 13.08 27.11
C THR A 51 8.34 11.75 27.45
N LYS A 52 9.61 11.82 27.88
CA LYS A 52 10.36 10.65 28.37
C LYS A 52 9.70 10.15 29.66
N LEU A 53 9.06 8.98 29.59
CA LEU A 53 8.33 8.38 30.71
C LEU A 53 9.28 7.69 31.69
N SER A 54 10.29 6.99 31.19
CA SER A 54 11.31 6.34 32.00
C SER A 54 12.53 5.96 31.15
N SER A 55 13.67 5.76 31.81
CA SER A 55 14.80 5.03 31.21
C SER A 55 15.23 3.91 32.14
N ILE A 56 15.21 2.68 31.63
CA ILE A 56 15.66 1.50 32.37
C ILE A 56 17.10 1.24 31.92
N SER A 57 18.06 1.51 32.79
CA SER A 57 19.48 1.23 32.52
C SER A 57 19.82 -0.20 32.89
N ASN A 58 20.13 -1.02 31.90
CA ASN A 58 20.79 -2.31 32.11
C ASN A 58 22.16 -2.30 31.42
N LYS A 59 23.06 -3.19 31.86
CA LYS A 59 24.52 -3.24 31.64
C LYS A 59 25.00 -3.31 30.16
N CYS A 60 24.13 -3.13 29.17
CA CYS A 60 24.47 -3.17 27.75
C CYS A 60 24.66 -1.76 27.17
N ASN A 61 25.54 -1.65 26.17
CA ASN A 61 25.77 -0.39 25.46
C ASN A 61 24.69 -0.07 24.40
N HIS A 62 23.80 -1.01 24.10
CA HIS A 62 22.71 -0.82 23.13
C HIS A 62 21.56 -0.04 23.74
N VAL A 63 21.00 0.90 22.97
CA VAL A 63 19.81 1.66 23.37
C VAL A 63 18.67 1.33 22.41
N ILE A 64 17.53 0.93 22.97
CA ILE A 64 16.27 0.74 22.25
C ILE A 64 15.29 1.81 22.73
N GLU A 65 14.78 2.59 21.79
CA GLU A 65 13.76 3.60 22.03
C GLU A 65 12.39 3.04 21.65
N ILE A 66 11.42 3.20 22.54
CA ILE A 66 10.05 2.73 22.34
C ILE A 66 9.12 3.93 22.52
N ASN A 67 8.32 4.21 21.49
CA ASN A 67 7.27 5.21 21.56
C ASN A 67 5.92 4.52 21.76
N LEU A 68 5.18 4.97 22.77
CA LEU A 68 3.91 4.41 23.19
C LEU A 68 2.74 5.32 22.82
N GLN A 69 1.57 4.72 22.57
CA GLN A 69 0.28 5.39 22.66
C GLN A 69 -0.23 5.33 24.11
N CYS A 70 -0.78 6.44 24.60
CA CYS A 70 -1.41 6.54 25.91
C CYS A 70 -2.87 6.95 25.73
N ASP A 71 -3.82 6.01 25.83
CA ASP A 71 -5.25 6.33 25.79
C ASP A 71 -5.76 6.54 27.21
N GLY A 72 -5.97 7.80 27.62
CA GLY A 72 -6.88 8.27 28.68
C GLY A 72 -6.91 7.57 30.07
N GLY A 73 -6.02 6.61 30.36
CA GLY A 73 -6.09 5.76 31.55
C GLY A 73 -5.35 4.42 31.44
N HIS A 74 -4.02 4.46 31.23
CA HIS A 74 -3.03 3.39 31.54
C HIS A 74 -2.71 2.28 30.52
N VAL A 75 -3.23 2.25 29.30
CA VAL A 75 -2.79 1.23 28.31
C VAL A 75 -1.63 1.77 27.47
N GLU A 76 -0.40 1.35 27.80
CA GLU A 76 0.85 1.66 27.11
C GLU A 76 1.08 0.67 25.94
N LYS A 77 0.58 1.00 24.74
CA LYS A 77 0.80 0.17 23.54
C LYS A 77 1.97 0.71 22.70
N PRO A 78 2.98 -0.12 22.37
CA PRO A 78 4.09 0.33 21.53
C PRO A 78 3.61 0.54 20.09
N LEU A 79 3.92 1.72 19.53
CA LEU A 79 3.63 2.06 18.14
C LEU A 79 4.89 2.04 17.28
N LYS A 80 6.01 2.49 17.85
CA LYS A 80 7.27 2.66 17.14
C LYS A 80 8.42 2.15 17.97
N LEU A 81 9.27 1.33 17.33
CA LEU A 81 10.50 0.81 17.92
C LEU A 81 11.70 1.32 17.13
N GLU A 82 12.69 1.86 17.84
CA GLU A 82 13.90 2.38 17.21
C GLU A 82 15.16 1.88 17.93
N CYS A 83 16.14 1.48 17.14
CA CYS A 83 17.51 1.29 17.58
C CYS A 83 18.41 1.87 16.48
N ARG A 84 19.31 2.80 16.84
CA ARG A 84 20.12 3.52 15.85
C ARG A 84 21.59 3.55 16.22
N GLY A 85 22.47 3.22 15.27
CA GLY A 85 23.92 3.37 15.44
C GLY A 85 24.61 2.34 16.33
N TYR A 86 23.90 1.29 16.75
CA TYR A 86 24.47 0.23 17.59
C TYR A 86 24.60 -1.08 16.81
N LYS A 87 25.77 -1.72 16.89
CA LYS A 87 25.97 -3.08 16.38
C LYS A 87 25.15 -4.07 17.21
N LEU A 88 23.96 -4.44 16.74
CA LEU A 88 23.13 -5.43 17.41
C LEU A 88 23.68 -6.84 17.17
N SER A 89 23.67 -7.67 18.21
CA SER A 89 23.99 -9.09 18.04
C SER A 89 22.80 -9.81 17.38
N VAL A 90 23.07 -10.92 16.71
CA VAL A 90 22.03 -11.76 16.08
C VAL A 90 20.96 -12.16 17.08
N LEU A 91 21.35 -12.50 18.31
CA LEU A 91 20.43 -12.89 19.37
C LEU A 91 19.56 -11.73 19.88
N ILE A 92 20.08 -10.50 19.89
CA ILE A 92 19.28 -9.31 20.22
C ILE A 92 18.28 -9.04 19.09
N LEU A 93 18.69 -9.13 17.83
CA LEU A 93 17.78 -8.98 16.68
C LEU A 93 16.69 -10.05 16.67
N ASP A 94 17.04 -11.30 16.93
CA ASP A 94 16.08 -12.40 17.09
C ASP A 94 15.10 -12.12 18.23
N THR A 95 15.58 -11.49 19.32
CA THR A 95 14.72 -11.07 20.43
C THR A 95 13.79 -9.92 20.01
N ILE A 96 14.26 -8.95 19.23
CA ILE A 96 13.44 -7.87 18.67
C ILE A 96 12.35 -8.47 17.77
N PHE A 97 12.73 -9.30 16.79
CA PHE A 97 11.80 -9.90 15.83
C PHE A 97 10.77 -10.82 16.50
N PHE A 98 11.20 -11.63 17.48
CA PHE A 98 10.27 -12.41 18.30
C PHE A 98 9.28 -11.53 19.05
N THR A 99 9.75 -10.42 19.62
CA THR A 99 8.90 -9.55 20.43
C THR A 99 7.92 -8.79 19.55
N ILE A 100 8.35 -8.19 18.43
CA ILE A 100 7.43 -7.47 17.52
C ILE A 100 6.31 -8.36 16.99
N ASN A 101 6.56 -9.65 16.75
CA ASN A 101 5.53 -10.60 16.30
C ASN A 101 4.39 -10.81 17.30
N LYS A 102 4.60 -10.45 18.57
CA LYS A 102 3.56 -10.48 19.62
C LYS A 102 2.75 -9.18 19.73
N PHE A 103 3.23 -8.08 19.15
CA PHE A 103 2.60 -6.76 19.28
C PHE A 103 2.11 -6.25 17.93
N ARG A 104 0.82 -6.46 17.66
CA ARG A 104 0.12 -5.96 16.45
C ARG A 104 -0.02 -4.43 16.40
N THR A 105 0.42 -3.72 17.44
CA THR A 105 0.33 -2.25 17.53
C THR A 105 1.53 -1.54 16.94
N ILE A 106 2.66 -2.25 16.77
CA ILE A 106 3.89 -1.65 16.24
C ILE A 106 3.75 -1.52 14.72
N THR A 107 3.77 -0.27 14.25
CA THR A 107 3.63 0.06 12.82
C THR A 107 4.92 0.58 12.21
N THR A 108 5.82 1.14 13.03
CA THR A 108 7.10 1.71 12.58
C THR A 108 8.29 1.00 13.24
N LEU A 109 9.25 0.60 12.42
CA LEU A 109 10.50 -0.03 12.85
C LEU A 109 11.71 0.71 12.26
N ASN A 110 12.59 1.22 13.13
CA ASN A 110 13.83 1.86 12.73
C ASN A 110 15.03 1.11 13.29
N LEU A 111 15.83 0.51 12.42
CA LEU A 111 17.05 -0.22 12.76
C LEU A 111 18.25 0.34 11.98
N SER A 112 18.31 1.67 11.85
CA SER A 112 19.36 2.34 11.07
C SER A 112 20.75 2.19 11.70
N ASN A 113 21.76 1.95 10.86
CA ASN A 113 23.14 1.74 11.28
C ASN A 113 23.28 0.65 12.38
N CYS A 114 22.57 -0.46 12.24
CA CYS A 114 22.58 -1.58 13.18
C CYS A 114 23.41 -2.79 12.73
N ARG A 115 24.03 -2.71 11.55
CA ARG A 115 24.75 -3.80 10.86
C ARG A 115 23.87 -5.03 10.60
N ILE A 116 22.63 -4.78 10.18
CA ILE A 116 21.70 -5.83 9.75
C ILE A 116 22.28 -6.53 8.51
N LYS A 117 22.49 -7.85 8.56
CA LYS A 117 23.01 -8.63 7.42
C LYS A 117 21.87 -9.34 6.70
N SER A 118 22.22 -10.09 5.65
CA SER A 118 21.26 -10.75 4.78
C SER A 118 20.30 -11.71 5.48
N ASP A 119 20.77 -12.46 6.47
CA ASP A 119 19.95 -13.47 7.13
C ASP A 119 18.93 -12.80 8.06
N GLU A 120 19.29 -11.67 8.67
CA GLU A 120 18.38 -10.85 9.45
C GLU A 120 17.37 -10.11 8.57
N ILE A 121 17.71 -9.72 7.33
CA ILE A 121 16.73 -9.19 6.36
C ILE A 121 15.66 -10.23 6.03
N VAL A 122 16.04 -11.51 5.85
CA VAL A 122 15.06 -12.59 5.61
C VAL A 122 14.11 -12.71 6.80
N LYS A 123 14.65 -12.81 8.02
CA LYS A 123 13.86 -12.89 9.25
C LYS A 123 12.94 -11.68 9.43
N LEU A 124 13.43 -10.49 9.11
CA LEU A 124 12.64 -9.26 9.18
C LEU A 124 11.49 -9.28 8.16
N ALA A 125 11.73 -9.65 6.91
CA ALA A 125 10.69 -9.75 5.88
C ALA A 125 9.59 -10.76 6.28
N THR A 126 9.98 -11.92 6.82
CA THR A 126 9.04 -12.90 7.38
C THR A 126 8.23 -12.29 8.53
N SER A 127 8.89 -11.61 9.47
CA SER A 127 8.22 -10.98 10.62
C SER A 127 7.23 -9.89 10.20
N ILE A 128 7.57 -9.06 9.21
CA ILE A 128 6.68 -8.04 8.65
C ILE A 128 5.45 -8.70 7.99
N THR A 129 5.66 -9.79 7.25
CA THR A 129 4.58 -10.53 6.58
C THR A 129 3.64 -11.17 7.60
N GLU A 130 4.18 -11.79 8.65
CA GLU A 130 3.40 -12.44 9.71
C GLU A 130 2.63 -11.44 10.59
N THR A 131 3.27 -10.31 10.92
CA THR A 131 2.64 -9.26 11.73
C THR A 131 1.58 -8.51 10.96
N GLY A 132 1.78 -8.22 9.67
CA GLY A 132 0.83 -7.49 8.82
C GLY A 132 0.54 -6.04 9.26
N CYS A 133 1.14 -5.56 10.35
CA CYS A 133 0.89 -4.23 10.93
C CYS A 133 2.03 -3.24 10.67
N ILE A 134 3.26 -3.75 10.53
CA ILE A 134 4.44 -2.93 10.24
C ILE A 134 4.31 -2.43 8.81
N ASN A 135 4.29 -1.11 8.64
CA ASN A 135 4.15 -0.46 7.34
C ASN A 135 5.20 0.63 7.08
N ASP A 136 6.03 0.97 8.07
CA ASP A 136 7.13 1.94 7.95
C ASP A 136 8.43 1.33 8.48
N VAL A 137 9.41 1.15 7.60
CA VAL A 137 10.69 0.52 7.91
C VAL A 137 11.85 1.41 7.48
N ASN A 138 12.74 1.71 8.43
CA ASN A 138 14.02 2.35 8.16
C ASN A 138 15.18 1.39 8.47
N LEU A 139 15.96 1.08 7.44
CA LEU A 139 17.19 0.29 7.50
C LEU A 139 18.40 1.04 6.94
N ASP A 140 18.37 2.37 6.96
CA ASP A 140 19.46 3.21 6.48
C ASP A 140 20.81 2.78 7.09
N MET A 141 21.88 2.90 6.30
CA MET A 141 23.25 2.57 6.69
C MET A 141 23.44 1.10 7.14
N ASN A 142 22.68 0.17 6.55
CA ASN A 142 22.90 -1.27 6.71
C ASN A 142 23.32 -1.90 5.38
N PRO A 143 24.59 -1.73 4.97
CA PRO A 143 25.09 -2.31 3.73
C PRO A 143 25.07 -3.83 3.79
N ASN A 144 24.67 -4.43 2.68
CA ASN A 144 24.49 -5.87 2.58
C ASN A 144 24.99 -6.39 1.24
N ALA A 145 26.07 -7.18 1.27
CA ALA A 145 26.71 -7.72 0.07
C ALA A 145 25.80 -8.65 -0.75
N ARG A 146 24.78 -9.28 -0.13
CA ARG A 146 23.83 -10.13 -0.88
C ARG A 146 22.72 -9.33 -1.57
N GLY A 147 22.56 -8.04 -1.23
CA GLY A 147 21.57 -7.15 -1.84
C GLY A 147 20.13 -7.69 -1.74
N ASN A 148 19.77 -8.35 -0.64
CA ASN A 148 18.45 -8.99 -0.48
C ASN A 148 17.38 -8.09 0.18
N HIS A 149 17.59 -6.77 0.20
CA HIS A 149 16.60 -5.81 0.68
C HIS A 149 15.28 -5.84 -0.12
N TYR A 150 15.31 -6.33 -1.37
CA TYR A 150 14.11 -6.53 -2.20
C TYR A 150 13.06 -7.43 -1.52
N LEU A 151 13.46 -8.31 -0.59
CA LEU A 151 12.53 -9.15 0.17
C LEU A 151 11.51 -8.33 0.98
N LEU A 152 11.86 -7.10 1.37
CA LEU A 152 10.96 -6.17 2.06
C LEU A 152 9.90 -5.56 1.13
N CYS A 153 10.13 -5.64 -0.19
CA CYS A 153 9.18 -5.24 -1.22
C CYS A 153 8.37 -6.43 -1.75
N SER A 154 8.60 -7.64 -1.23
CA SER A 154 7.93 -8.85 -1.70
C SER A 154 6.43 -8.80 -1.44
N ARG A 155 5.68 -9.58 -2.23
CA ARG A 155 4.21 -9.58 -2.34
C ARG A 155 3.43 -9.66 -1.01
N GLY A 156 3.99 -10.30 0.02
CA GLY A 156 3.36 -10.41 1.35
C GLY A 156 3.62 -9.24 2.29
N CYS A 157 4.62 -8.40 1.99
CA CYS A 157 4.99 -7.25 2.81
C CYS A 157 4.09 -6.06 2.46
N LYS A 158 3.19 -5.69 3.37
CA LYS A 158 2.30 -4.52 3.21
C LYS A 158 2.95 -3.21 3.65
N LEU A 159 4.21 -3.01 3.27
CA LEU A 159 4.94 -1.79 3.57
C LEU A 159 4.38 -0.61 2.76
N ARG A 160 4.30 0.55 3.41
CA ARG A 160 3.97 1.84 2.78
C ARG A 160 5.19 2.75 2.67
N TYR A 161 6.13 2.64 3.61
CA TYR A 161 7.33 3.47 3.66
C TYR A 161 8.56 2.58 3.89
N LEU A 162 9.57 2.73 3.03
CA LEU A 162 10.84 2.02 3.13
C LEU A 162 12.01 2.96 2.91
N SER A 163 12.92 3.02 3.87
CA SER A 163 14.19 3.74 3.74
C SER A 163 15.36 2.76 3.83
N ILE A 164 16.18 2.73 2.78
CA ILE A 164 17.39 1.89 2.65
C ILE A 164 18.54 2.72 2.08
N LYS A 165 18.77 3.90 2.66
CA LYS A 165 19.88 4.79 2.27
C LYS A 165 21.22 4.17 2.63
N PHE A 166 22.27 4.47 1.87
CA PHE A 166 23.63 4.01 2.21
C PHE A 166 23.72 2.47 2.44
N CYS A 167 22.97 1.69 1.66
CA CYS A 167 22.89 0.23 1.80
C CYS A 167 23.71 -0.53 0.75
N ASN A 168 24.47 0.18 -0.10
CA ASN A 168 25.35 -0.41 -1.13
C ASN A 168 24.60 -1.39 -2.06
N LEU A 169 23.42 -0.99 -2.56
CA LEU A 169 22.58 -1.85 -3.38
C LEU A 169 23.15 -2.07 -4.79
N GLY A 170 23.64 -1.01 -5.43
CA GLY A 170 23.98 -0.99 -6.85
C GLY A 170 22.79 -1.28 -7.77
N ASP A 171 23.05 -1.33 -9.07
CA ASP A 171 22.01 -1.52 -10.09
C ASP A 171 21.27 -2.85 -9.96
N LEU A 172 21.99 -3.94 -9.62
CA LEU A 172 21.38 -5.26 -9.48
C LEU A 172 20.45 -5.33 -8.27
N GLY A 173 20.80 -4.66 -7.15
CA GLY A 173 19.94 -4.59 -5.98
C GLY A 173 18.64 -3.84 -6.30
N VAL A 174 18.75 -2.71 -7.00
CA VAL A 174 17.60 -1.92 -7.45
C VAL A 174 16.75 -2.65 -8.48
N LYS A 175 17.36 -3.39 -9.41
CA LYS A 175 16.64 -4.24 -10.36
C LYS A 175 15.69 -5.19 -9.64
N LYS A 176 16.19 -5.91 -8.63
CA LYS A 176 15.37 -6.85 -7.85
C LYS A 176 14.24 -6.14 -7.11
N ILE A 177 14.49 -4.95 -6.55
CA ILE A 177 13.44 -4.13 -5.94
C ILE A 177 12.38 -3.74 -6.97
N ALA A 178 12.80 -3.31 -8.17
CA ALA A 178 11.90 -2.92 -9.25
C ALA A 178 11.05 -4.11 -9.74
N ASP A 179 11.65 -5.30 -9.83
CA ASP A 179 10.95 -6.54 -10.21
C ASP A 179 9.86 -6.94 -9.19
N GLU A 180 10.08 -6.73 -7.89
CA GLU A 180 9.08 -6.98 -6.85
C GLU A 180 7.96 -5.93 -6.85
N LEU A 181 8.28 -4.69 -7.23
CA LEU A 181 7.34 -3.56 -7.22
C LEU A 181 6.56 -3.39 -8.53
N LYS A 182 6.80 -4.20 -9.57
CA LYS A 182 5.98 -4.15 -10.79
C LYS A 182 4.55 -4.63 -10.52
N TYR A 183 3.58 -4.17 -11.32
CA TYR A 183 2.18 -4.60 -11.21
C TYR A 183 2.06 -6.13 -11.23
N GLN A 184 1.09 -6.65 -10.46
CA GLN A 184 0.76 -8.07 -10.39
C GLN A 184 -0.74 -8.26 -10.60
N ASP A 185 -1.12 -9.33 -11.31
CA ASP A 185 -2.53 -9.62 -11.62
C ASP A 185 -3.34 -10.04 -10.40
N ASN A 186 -2.67 -10.60 -9.38
CA ASN A 186 -3.33 -10.96 -8.14
C ASN A 186 -3.48 -9.71 -7.26
N ILE A 187 -4.73 -9.26 -7.08
CA ILE A 187 -5.11 -8.09 -6.28
C ILE A 187 -4.56 -8.16 -4.85
N GLN A 188 -4.46 -9.35 -4.25
CA GLN A 188 -3.94 -9.52 -2.89
C GLN A 188 -2.43 -9.24 -2.77
N ASN A 189 -1.72 -9.24 -3.91
CA ASN A 189 -0.28 -9.08 -4.01
C ASN A 189 0.13 -7.76 -4.71
N LEU A 190 -0.79 -6.80 -4.79
CA LEU A 190 -0.47 -5.51 -5.39
C LEU A 190 0.58 -4.76 -4.55
N PRO A 191 1.56 -4.10 -5.19
CA PRO A 191 2.49 -3.24 -4.49
C PRO A 191 1.77 -2.18 -3.64
N THR A 192 2.10 -2.10 -2.35
CA THR A 192 1.52 -1.12 -1.42
C THR A 192 2.46 0.03 -1.08
N LEU A 193 3.70 -0.02 -1.57
CA LEU A 193 4.75 0.91 -1.20
C LEU A 193 4.49 2.29 -1.81
N ILE A 194 4.41 3.30 -0.96
CA ILE A 194 4.10 4.68 -1.35
C ILE A 194 5.38 5.50 -1.45
N ALA A 195 6.30 5.34 -0.51
CA ALA A 195 7.58 6.03 -0.53
C ALA A 195 8.74 5.06 -0.39
N ILE A 196 9.72 5.21 -1.27
CA ILE A 196 10.99 4.50 -1.18
C ILE A 196 12.16 5.49 -1.22
N ASN A 197 13.08 5.31 -0.28
CA ASN A 197 14.30 6.09 -0.21
C ASN A 197 15.53 5.23 -0.53
N LEU A 198 16.11 5.50 -1.70
CA LEU A 198 17.26 4.81 -2.29
C LEU A 198 18.50 5.72 -2.35
N MET A 199 18.53 6.80 -1.57
CA MET A 199 19.65 7.74 -1.56
C MET A 199 21.00 7.07 -1.26
N HIS A 200 22.04 7.50 -1.97
CA HIS A 200 23.42 7.01 -1.81
C HIS A 200 23.57 5.48 -1.88
N ASN A 201 23.19 4.88 -3.01
CA ASN A 201 23.27 3.44 -3.23
C ASN A 201 24.07 3.03 -4.47
N GLN A 202 24.86 3.94 -5.06
CA GLN A 202 25.67 3.71 -6.26
C GLN A 202 24.83 3.21 -7.46
N ILE A 203 23.64 3.79 -7.61
CA ILE A 203 22.74 3.50 -8.73
C ILE A 203 23.24 4.28 -9.95
N THR A 204 23.47 3.60 -11.06
CA THR A 204 23.86 4.20 -12.35
C THR A 204 22.64 4.32 -13.27
N ASP A 205 22.87 4.72 -14.52
CA ASP A 205 21.84 4.74 -15.55
C ASP A 205 21.16 3.38 -15.75
N ASN A 206 21.88 2.27 -15.60
CA ASN A 206 21.29 0.93 -15.71
C ASN A 206 20.25 0.69 -14.61
N GLY A 207 20.56 1.08 -13.37
CA GLY A 207 19.62 1.01 -12.26
C GLY A 207 18.42 1.93 -12.45
N ALA A 208 18.64 3.15 -12.97
CA ALA A 208 17.57 4.08 -13.30
C ALA A 208 16.64 3.57 -14.41
N ILE A 209 17.19 2.91 -15.44
CA ILE A 209 16.41 2.21 -16.47
C ILE A 209 15.55 1.12 -15.83
N TYR A 210 16.07 0.39 -14.83
CA TYR A 210 15.25 -0.62 -14.16
C TYR A 210 14.09 -0.01 -13.36
N ILE A 211 14.36 1.11 -12.68
CA ILE A 211 13.32 1.89 -12.00
C ILE A 211 12.26 2.36 -13.00
N ALA A 212 12.67 2.85 -14.17
CA ALA A 212 11.73 3.24 -15.21
C ALA A 212 10.89 2.04 -15.68
N LYS A 213 11.53 1.04 -16.28
CA LYS A 213 10.88 0.01 -17.09
C LYS A 213 10.21 -1.11 -16.29
N GLN A 214 10.69 -1.45 -15.09
CA GLN A 214 10.04 -2.48 -14.26
C GLN A 214 9.17 -1.87 -13.16
N MET A 215 9.63 -0.80 -12.51
CA MET A 215 8.90 -0.22 -11.39
C MET A 215 7.85 0.78 -11.87
N LEU A 216 8.25 1.93 -12.40
CA LEU A 216 7.33 3.04 -12.70
C LEU A 216 6.40 2.77 -13.90
N HIS A 217 6.79 1.90 -14.82
CA HIS A 217 6.02 1.58 -16.02
C HIS A 217 4.59 1.09 -15.68
N THR A 218 4.45 0.19 -14.70
CA THR A 218 3.14 -0.37 -14.31
C THR A 218 2.77 -0.15 -12.83
N ASN A 219 3.70 0.24 -11.95
CA ASN A 219 3.36 0.57 -10.57
C ASN A 219 2.66 1.94 -10.49
N ARG A 220 1.51 1.99 -9.80
CA ARG A 220 0.75 3.22 -9.53
C ARG A 220 0.58 3.53 -8.04
N SER A 221 1.26 2.76 -7.18
CA SER A 221 1.30 2.94 -5.72
C SER A 221 2.37 3.92 -5.24
N ILE A 222 3.52 3.97 -5.93
CA ILE A 222 4.65 4.82 -5.54
C ILE A 222 4.34 6.27 -5.86
N GLN A 223 4.39 7.10 -4.81
CA GLN A 223 4.18 8.54 -4.89
C GLN A 223 5.46 9.33 -4.55
N SER A 224 6.43 8.70 -3.87
CA SER A 224 7.68 9.34 -3.49
C SER A 224 8.88 8.45 -3.75
N LEU A 225 9.81 8.94 -4.56
CA LEU A 225 11.03 8.26 -4.95
C LEU A 225 12.22 9.17 -4.72
N ASN A 226 13.11 8.76 -3.81
CA ASN A 226 14.34 9.50 -3.53
C ASN A 226 15.55 8.72 -4.05
N LEU A 227 16.22 9.28 -5.05
CA LEU A 227 17.40 8.77 -5.73
C LEU A 227 18.61 9.70 -5.58
N SER A 228 18.59 10.56 -4.57
CA SER A 228 19.66 11.53 -4.36
C SER A 228 21.01 10.87 -4.06
N GLY A 229 22.11 11.46 -4.50
CA GLY A 229 23.45 11.00 -4.13
C GLY A 229 23.87 9.71 -4.84
N ASN A 230 23.36 9.46 -6.04
CA ASN A 230 23.69 8.30 -6.87
C ASN A 230 24.56 8.73 -8.06
N LEU A 231 24.75 7.84 -9.03
CA LEU A 231 25.62 8.02 -10.21
C LEU A 231 24.79 8.08 -11.49
N ILE A 232 23.59 8.67 -11.42
CA ILE A 232 22.66 8.78 -12.54
C ILE A 232 23.08 9.95 -13.44
N THR A 233 23.16 9.72 -14.74
CA THR A 233 23.36 10.77 -15.74
C THR A 233 22.03 11.14 -16.40
N ASP A 234 22.06 12.05 -17.37
CA ASP A 234 20.89 12.37 -18.18
C ASP A 234 20.23 11.12 -18.79
N THR A 235 21.01 10.10 -19.19
CA THR A 235 20.47 8.87 -19.79
C THR A 235 19.48 8.16 -18.85
N GLY A 236 19.88 7.96 -17.60
CA GLY A 236 19.04 7.32 -16.59
C GLY A 236 17.87 8.19 -16.15
N ALA A 237 18.10 9.50 -15.97
CA ALA A 237 17.04 10.42 -15.59
C ALA A 237 15.96 10.54 -16.68
N LEU A 238 16.36 10.66 -17.95
CA LEU A 238 15.45 10.68 -19.09
C LEU A 238 14.65 9.38 -19.22
N SER A 239 15.25 8.24 -18.87
CA SER A 239 14.54 6.96 -18.81
C SER A 239 13.41 7.00 -17.78
N ILE A 240 13.67 7.54 -16.57
CA ILE A 240 12.63 7.74 -15.55
C ILE A 240 11.55 8.70 -16.06
N LEU A 241 11.93 9.85 -16.62
CA LEU A 241 11.00 10.84 -17.13
C LEU A 241 10.13 10.31 -18.28
N SER A 242 10.65 9.39 -19.10
CA SER A 242 9.89 8.78 -20.19
C SER A 242 8.66 8.00 -19.69
N GLU A 243 8.74 7.43 -18.49
CA GLU A 243 7.63 6.68 -17.87
C GLU A 243 6.63 7.58 -17.15
N LEU A 244 7.02 8.83 -16.86
CA LEU A 244 6.14 9.87 -16.34
C LEU A 244 5.47 10.66 -17.48
N TYR A 245 5.83 10.39 -18.73
CA TYR A 245 5.34 11.09 -19.91
C TYR A 245 4.42 10.19 -20.73
N ILE A 246 3.75 10.77 -21.74
CA ILE A 246 3.03 9.98 -22.73
C ILE A 246 3.99 9.07 -23.51
N PHE A 247 3.64 7.78 -23.65
CA PHE A 247 4.43 6.81 -24.42
C PHE A 247 3.54 5.80 -25.17
N PRO A 248 4.02 5.23 -26.29
CA PRO A 248 3.34 4.12 -26.97
C PRO A 248 3.55 2.81 -26.20
N LEU A 249 2.51 1.97 -26.15
CA LEU A 249 2.62 0.61 -25.67
C LEU A 249 3.32 -0.29 -26.69
N THR A 250 4.04 -1.29 -26.19
CA THR A 250 4.69 -2.31 -27.02
C THR A 250 3.66 -3.27 -27.63
N HIS A 251 4.05 -4.01 -28.67
CA HIS A 251 3.17 -5.02 -29.28
C HIS A 251 2.76 -6.07 -28.24
N GLU A 252 3.72 -6.52 -27.43
CA GLU A 252 3.53 -7.49 -26.36
C GLU A 252 2.50 -7.00 -25.32
N GLU A 253 2.61 -5.74 -24.88
CA GLU A 253 1.63 -5.12 -23.96
C GLU A 253 0.24 -5.03 -24.57
N ILE A 254 0.12 -4.68 -25.85
CA ILE A 254 -1.18 -4.61 -26.55
C ILE A 254 -1.82 -6.00 -26.65
N VAL A 255 -1.03 -7.01 -26.99
CA VAL A 255 -1.49 -8.41 -27.03
C VAL A 255 -1.97 -8.84 -25.64
N GLU A 256 -1.22 -8.51 -24.59
CA GLU A 256 -1.55 -8.84 -23.22
C GLU A 256 -2.83 -8.14 -22.74
N LEU A 257 -3.04 -6.87 -23.09
CA LEU A 257 -4.29 -6.15 -22.81
C LEU A 257 -5.51 -6.77 -23.50
N ARG A 258 -5.34 -7.23 -24.75
CA ARG A 258 -6.41 -7.93 -25.47
C ARG A 258 -6.75 -9.27 -24.81
N LYS A 259 -5.74 -10.04 -24.41
CA LYS A 259 -5.92 -11.30 -23.68
C LYS A 259 -6.66 -11.08 -22.36
N ARG A 260 -6.26 -10.08 -21.57
CA ARG A 260 -6.92 -9.69 -20.31
C ARG A 260 -8.39 -9.34 -20.51
N LYS A 261 -8.67 -8.47 -21.49
CA LYS A 261 -10.04 -8.10 -21.84
C LYS A 261 -10.87 -9.31 -22.24
N TYR A 262 -10.31 -10.22 -23.04
CA TYR A 262 -10.98 -11.45 -23.44
C TYR A 262 -11.31 -12.34 -22.23
N VAL A 263 -10.32 -12.65 -21.38
CA VAL A 263 -10.52 -13.46 -20.15
C VAL A 263 -11.58 -12.83 -19.24
N ARG A 264 -11.56 -11.51 -19.06
CA ARG A 264 -12.57 -10.79 -18.28
C ARG A 264 -13.97 -10.96 -18.85
N LEU A 265 -14.14 -10.81 -20.16
CA LEU A 265 -15.44 -10.95 -20.82
C LEU A 265 -15.96 -12.39 -20.73
N MET A 266 -15.08 -13.39 -20.94
CA MET A 266 -15.45 -14.81 -20.79
C MET A 266 -15.92 -15.12 -19.37
N LYS A 267 -15.19 -14.66 -18.34
CA LYS A 267 -15.62 -14.82 -16.95
C LYS A 267 -16.95 -14.12 -16.66
N GLN A 268 -17.17 -12.93 -17.23
CA GLN A 268 -18.44 -12.23 -17.09
C GLN A 268 -19.58 -13.03 -17.75
N GLU A 269 -19.36 -13.60 -18.93
CA GLU A 269 -20.33 -14.47 -19.61
C GLU A 269 -20.66 -15.72 -18.79
N GLU A 270 -19.65 -16.45 -18.29
CA GLU A 270 -19.84 -17.62 -17.40
C GLU A 270 -20.64 -17.25 -16.14
N LYS A 271 -20.33 -16.11 -15.51
CA LYS A 271 -21.05 -15.62 -14.32
C LYS A 271 -22.48 -15.22 -14.67
N LEU A 272 -22.73 -14.56 -15.81
CA LEU A 272 -24.08 -14.24 -16.27
C LEU A 272 -24.89 -15.50 -16.54
N GLU A 273 -24.29 -16.51 -17.16
CA GLU A 273 -24.94 -17.80 -17.40
C GLU A 273 -25.31 -18.49 -16.08
N ALA A 274 -24.40 -18.52 -15.11
CA ALA A 274 -24.67 -19.05 -13.78
C ALA A 274 -25.83 -18.32 -13.07
N ILE A 275 -25.91 -16.99 -13.19
CA ILE A 275 -27.04 -16.20 -12.67
C ILE A 275 -28.34 -16.56 -13.41
N CYS A 276 -28.31 -16.71 -14.73
CA CYS A 276 -29.47 -17.10 -15.51
C CYS A 276 -29.99 -18.49 -15.13
N THR A 277 -29.10 -19.48 -14.95
CA THR A 277 -29.46 -20.83 -14.48
C THR A 277 -30.06 -20.79 -13.09
N LEU A 278 -29.45 -20.04 -12.16
CA LEU A 278 -29.99 -19.90 -10.79
C LEU A 278 -31.39 -19.29 -10.80
N ILE A 279 -31.64 -18.28 -11.63
CA ILE A 279 -32.97 -17.69 -11.79
C ILE A 279 -33.96 -18.71 -12.35
N GLN A 280 -33.55 -19.52 -13.34
CA GLN A 280 -34.40 -20.58 -13.90
C GLN A 280 -34.76 -21.63 -12.84
N ASP A 281 -33.79 -22.12 -12.06
CA ASP A 281 -34.01 -23.09 -10.99
C ASP A 281 -34.99 -22.56 -9.92
N ILE A 282 -34.86 -21.29 -9.53
CA ILE A 282 -35.78 -20.63 -8.60
C ILE A 282 -37.21 -20.57 -9.19
N VAL A 283 -37.33 -20.23 -10.47
CA VAL A 283 -38.64 -20.17 -11.15
C VAL A 283 -39.27 -21.56 -11.24
N GLU A 284 -38.49 -22.59 -11.61
CA GLU A 284 -38.98 -23.97 -11.70
C GLU A 284 -39.34 -24.57 -10.34
N GLY A 285 -38.55 -24.31 -9.29
CA GLY A 285 -38.85 -24.72 -7.92
C GLY A 285 -40.19 -24.16 -7.45
N LYS A 286 -40.43 -22.86 -7.66
CA LYS A 286 -41.72 -22.22 -7.35
C LYS A 286 -42.89 -22.81 -8.14
N GLN A 287 -42.69 -23.15 -9.41
CA GLN A 287 -43.73 -23.78 -10.22
C GLN A 287 -44.09 -25.19 -9.71
N LYS A 288 -43.10 -25.98 -9.28
CA LYS A 288 -43.32 -27.33 -8.72
C LYS A 288 -44.03 -27.28 -7.37
N GLU A 289 -43.69 -26.33 -6.49
CA GLU A 289 -44.42 -26.10 -5.23
C GLU A 289 -45.89 -25.71 -5.46
N MET A 290 -46.15 -24.80 -6.41
CA MET A 290 -47.53 -24.42 -6.77
C MET A 290 -48.33 -25.61 -7.32
N MET A 291 -47.70 -26.54 -8.04
CA MET A 291 -48.37 -27.76 -8.51
C MET A 291 -48.60 -28.77 -7.39
N ASN A 292 -47.68 -28.95 -6.44
CA ASN A 292 -47.87 -29.85 -5.30
C ASN A 292 -48.95 -29.34 -4.32
N ASN A 293 -49.04 -28.03 -4.08
CA ASN A 293 -50.09 -27.45 -3.24
C ASN A 293 -51.49 -27.54 -3.89
N ARG A 294 -51.55 -27.52 -5.23
CA ARG A 294 -52.79 -27.80 -5.98
C ARG A 294 -53.23 -29.26 -5.95
N SER A 295 -52.28 -30.19 -5.77
CA SER A 295 -52.57 -31.62 -5.63
C SER A 295 -53.09 -31.95 -4.22
N MET A 296 -52.49 -31.37 -3.17
CA MET A 296 -52.95 -31.54 -1.77
C MET A 296 -54.31 -30.91 -1.47
N THR A 297 -54.73 -29.89 -2.23
CA THR A 297 -56.07 -29.29 -2.10
C THR A 297 -57.15 -30.11 -2.82
N LYS A 298 -56.80 -30.93 -3.81
CA LYS A 298 -57.74 -31.85 -4.45
C LYS A 298 -58.01 -33.12 -3.64
N GLU A 299 -57.07 -33.57 -2.82
CA GLU A 299 -57.30 -34.72 -1.92
C GLU A 299 -58.18 -34.41 -0.71
N LYS A 300 -58.42 -33.13 -0.39
CA LYS A 300 -59.33 -32.71 0.69
C LYS A 300 -60.77 -32.41 0.24
N MET A 301 -61.12 -32.65 -1.03
CA MET A 301 -62.48 -32.41 -1.55
C MET A 301 -63.39 -33.66 -1.51
N ASN A 302 -63.15 -34.59 -0.60
CA ASN A 302 -64.06 -35.71 -0.32
C ASN A 302 -64.20 -35.91 1.20
N ASP A 303 -64.72 -34.92 1.91
CA ASP A 303 -65.62 -35.21 3.02
C ASP A 303 -66.51 -34.01 3.37
N SER A 304 -67.67 -34.34 3.91
CA SER A 304 -68.92 -33.61 3.86
C SER A 304 -69.07 -32.34 4.72
N SER A 305 -69.91 -31.45 4.20
CA SER A 305 -71.03 -30.74 4.86
C SER A 305 -70.79 -29.67 5.94
N GLU A 306 -71.57 -28.61 5.73
CA GLU A 306 -72.18 -27.67 6.68
C GLU A 306 -71.53 -26.31 6.93
N ASN A 307 -72.41 -25.33 6.75
CA ASN A 307 -72.28 -23.91 7.00
C ASN A 307 -71.80 -23.63 8.42
N GLU A 308 -70.85 -22.70 8.56
CA GLU A 308 -70.98 -21.62 9.53
C GLU A 308 -70.08 -20.45 9.14
N SER A 309 -70.68 -19.26 9.14
CA SER A 309 -70.04 -17.97 8.96
C SER A 309 -69.08 -17.69 10.11
N PHE A 310 -67.78 -17.70 9.82
CA PHE A 310 -66.76 -17.18 10.72
C PHE A 310 -65.91 -16.18 9.92
N GLU A 311 -66.12 -14.87 10.18
CA GLU A 311 -65.17 -13.83 9.82
C GLU A 311 -63.96 -13.97 10.75
N GLY A 312 -63.00 -14.79 10.33
CA GLY A 312 -61.64 -14.82 10.84
C GLY A 312 -60.70 -14.42 9.72
N GLU A 313 -59.94 -13.34 9.93
CA GLU A 313 -58.83 -12.96 9.06
C GLU A 313 -57.89 -14.16 8.90
N ILE A 314 -57.81 -14.70 7.67
CA ILE A 314 -56.78 -15.66 7.30
C ILE A 314 -55.49 -14.84 7.20
N GLN A 315 -54.71 -14.85 8.27
CA GLN A 315 -53.30 -14.52 8.21
C GLN A 315 -52.64 -15.61 7.35
N GLU A 316 -52.30 -15.30 6.10
CA GLU A 316 -51.40 -16.13 5.30
C GLU A 316 -50.02 -16.09 5.97
N ASP A 317 -49.82 -16.97 6.96
CA ASP A 317 -48.49 -17.26 7.50
C ASP A 317 -47.66 -17.90 6.39
N ILE A 318 -46.86 -17.08 5.71
CA ILE A 318 -45.81 -17.53 4.80
C ILE A 318 -44.86 -18.42 5.65
N PRO A 319 -44.68 -19.71 5.31
CA PRO A 319 -43.82 -20.59 6.08
C PRO A 319 -42.41 -20.00 6.24
N THR A 320 -41.91 -19.97 7.47
CA THR A 320 -40.62 -19.35 7.84
C THR A 320 -39.43 -19.98 7.08
N SER A 321 -39.60 -21.18 6.50
CA SER A 321 -38.62 -21.83 5.61
C SER A 321 -38.46 -21.11 4.25
N LEU A 322 -39.55 -20.62 3.66
CA LEU A 322 -39.57 -19.92 2.36
C LEU A 322 -38.93 -18.53 2.44
N ILE A 323 -39.04 -17.88 3.61
CA ILE A 323 -38.38 -16.60 3.89
C ILE A 323 -36.85 -16.81 3.94
N SER A 324 -36.39 -17.90 4.57
CA SER A 324 -34.96 -18.21 4.67
C SER A 324 -34.32 -18.55 3.31
N GLU A 325 -34.99 -19.31 2.44
CA GLU A 325 -34.48 -19.66 1.11
C GLU A 325 -34.38 -18.45 0.18
N LYS A 326 -35.35 -17.53 0.28
CA LYS A 326 -35.38 -16.28 -0.49
C LYS A 326 -34.26 -15.32 -0.07
N GLU A 327 -34.00 -15.17 1.23
CA GLU A 327 -32.88 -14.37 1.75
C GLU A 327 -31.52 -14.94 1.32
N THR A 328 -31.34 -16.28 1.34
CA THR A 328 -30.11 -16.91 0.82
C THR A 328 -29.94 -16.72 -0.69
N CYS A 329 -31.02 -16.80 -1.49
CA CYS A 329 -30.93 -16.57 -2.94
C CYS A 329 -30.64 -15.11 -3.27
N GLU A 330 -31.22 -14.16 -2.56
CA GLU A 330 -30.92 -12.73 -2.73
C GLU A 330 -29.47 -12.42 -2.30
N GLN A 331 -28.97 -13.03 -1.22
CA GLN A 331 -27.56 -12.91 -0.83
C GLN A 331 -26.61 -13.52 -1.86
N LEU A 332 -26.87 -14.75 -2.33
CA LEU A 332 -26.10 -15.38 -3.40
C LEU A 332 -26.12 -14.53 -4.68
N MET A 333 -27.27 -14.01 -5.07
CA MET A 333 -27.41 -13.17 -6.25
C MET A 333 -26.66 -11.84 -6.09
N ASN A 334 -26.70 -11.22 -4.91
CA ASN A 334 -25.93 -10.01 -4.60
C ASN A 334 -24.42 -10.26 -4.55
N ASP A 335 -23.97 -11.38 -3.97
CA ASP A 335 -22.56 -11.78 -3.93
C ASP A 335 -22.04 -12.05 -5.35
N LEU A 336 -22.80 -12.76 -6.20
CA LEU A 336 -22.47 -12.95 -7.61
C LEU A 336 -22.51 -11.63 -8.42
N LEU A 337 -23.46 -10.74 -8.14
CA LEU A 337 -23.55 -9.41 -8.77
C LEU A 337 -22.37 -8.51 -8.41
N LEU A 338 -21.91 -8.55 -7.16
CA LEU A 338 -20.74 -7.81 -6.71
C LEU A 338 -19.46 -8.35 -7.37
N ASP A 339 -19.37 -9.67 -7.56
CA ASP A 339 -18.27 -10.35 -8.25
C ASP A 339 -18.26 -10.17 -9.77
N LEU A 340 -19.37 -9.74 -10.40
CA LEU A 340 -19.38 -9.32 -11.81
C LEU A 340 -18.57 -8.04 -12.06
N VAL A 341 -18.33 -7.26 -11.00
CA VAL A 341 -17.54 -6.04 -10.99
C VAL A 341 -16.09 -6.34 -10.59
N GLU A 342 -15.49 -7.42 -11.10
CA GLU A 342 -14.03 -7.60 -11.02
C GLU A 342 -13.36 -6.37 -11.67
N ILE A 343 -12.80 -5.49 -10.84
CA ILE A 343 -12.06 -4.31 -11.31
C ILE A 343 -10.68 -4.81 -11.72
N ASP A 344 -10.45 -4.89 -13.03
CA ASP A 344 -9.09 -4.98 -13.55
C ASP A 344 -8.35 -3.69 -13.18
N LEU A 345 -7.38 -3.83 -12.28
CA LEU A 345 -6.58 -2.73 -11.76
C LEU A 345 -5.31 -2.49 -12.58
N HIS A 346 -5.11 -3.23 -13.68
CA HIS A 346 -3.93 -3.03 -14.52
C HIS A 346 -3.98 -1.62 -15.12
N PRO A 347 -2.93 -0.79 -14.96
CA PRO A 347 -2.98 0.64 -15.26
C PRO A 347 -3.44 0.94 -16.70
N PHE A 348 -2.86 0.23 -17.68
CA PHE A 348 -3.14 0.42 -19.10
C PHE A 348 -4.57 0.10 -19.54
N THR A 349 -5.39 -0.51 -18.68
CA THR A 349 -6.82 -0.73 -19.00
C THR A 349 -7.65 0.54 -18.90
N THR A 350 -7.20 1.50 -18.08
CA THR A 350 -7.89 2.78 -17.84
C THR A 350 -7.17 3.98 -18.42
N GLU A 351 -5.87 3.87 -18.70
CA GLU A 351 -5.04 5.02 -19.06
C GLU A 351 -4.47 4.95 -20.49
N SER A 352 -4.84 3.94 -21.28
CA SER A 352 -4.31 3.74 -22.63
C SER A 352 -5.39 3.70 -23.72
N TYR A 353 -5.16 4.43 -24.83
CA TYR A 353 -6.12 4.60 -25.92
C TYR A 353 -5.47 4.57 -27.31
N PRO A 354 -6.19 4.11 -28.35
CA PRO A 354 -5.70 4.13 -29.72
C PRO A 354 -5.68 5.56 -30.27
N ILE A 355 -4.52 6.03 -30.70
CA ILE A 355 -4.31 7.34 -31.31
C ILE A 355 -3.41 7.19 -32.53
N LYS A 356 -3.90 7.62 -33.71
CA LYS A 356 -3.14 7.60 -34.98
C LYS A 356 -2.47 6.24 -35.29
N GLY A 357 -3.13 5.14 -34.95
CA GLY A 357 -2.63 3.77 -35.23
C GLY A 357 -1.73 3.17 -34.14
N ALA A 358 -1.41 3.89 -33.06
CA ALA A 358 -0.66 3.38 -31.92
C ALA A 358 -1.53 3.37 -30.65
N MET A 359 -1.32 2.41 -29.74
CA MET A 359 -1.91 2.45 -28.40
C MET A 359 -1.02 3.34 -27.52
N MET A 360 -1.53 4.48 -27.09
CA MET A 360 -0.80 5.46 -26.29
C MET A 360 -1.24 5.39 -24.83
N SER A 361 -0.29 5.38 -23.91
CA SER A 361 -0.52 5.51 -22.47
C SER A 361 -0.21 6.92 -21.99
N THR A 362 -0.91 7.40 -20.95
CA THR A 362 -0.57 8.68 -20.30
C THR A 362 0.73 8.66 -19.52
N GLY A 363 1.32 7.49 -19.32
CA GLY A 363 2.39 7.29 -18.36
C GLY A 363 1.92 7.47 -16.92
N ASN A 364 2.91 7.45 -16.03
CA ASN A 364 2.70 7.39 -14.60
C ASN A 364 2.44 8.79 -14.01
N LEU A 365 1.16 9.11 -13.88
CA LEU A 365 0.69 10.35 -13.27
C LEU A 365 0.55 10.25 -11.74
N GLN A 366 1.08 9.23 -11.07
CA GLN A 366 0.93 9.06 -9.60
C GLN A 366 2.12 9.58 -8.81
N LEU A 367 3.32 9.59 -9.40
CA LEU A 367 4.54 10.04 -8.73
C LEU A 367 4.45 11.54 -8.43
N GLN A 368 4.61 11.92 -7.16
CA GLN A 368 4.50 13.29 -6.67
C GLN A 368 5.85 13.88 -6.25
N HIS A 369 6.69 13.05 -5.60
CA HIS A 369 8.00 13.45 -5.13
C HIS A 369 9.09 12.69 -5.89
N LEU A 370 9.96 13.42 -6.56
CA LEU A 370 11.12 12.86 -7.25
C LEU A 370 12.37 13.65 -6.84
N ASN A 371 13.25 13.01 -6.09
CA ASN A 371 14.52 13.62 -5.72
C ASN A 371 15.67 12.97 -6.51
N LEU A 372 16.29 13.75 -7.39
CA LEU A 372 17.46 13.40 -8.19
C LEU A 372 18.67 14.30 -7.87
N SER A 373 18.65 15.02 -6.74
CA SER A 373 19.75 15.87 -6.30
C SER A 373 21.04 15.08 -6.11
N TYR A 374 22.20 15.71 -6.31
CA TYR A 374 23.53 15.10 -6.13
C TYR A 374 23.73 13.85 -7.01
N ASN A 375 23.47 13.99 -8.31
CA ASN A 375 23.78 13.02 -9.36
C ASN A 375 24.67 13.72 -10.44
N HIS A 376 24.75 13.17 -11.65
CA HIS A 376 25.53 13.72 -12.78
C HIS A 376 24.60 14.24 -13.89
N LEU A 377 23.60 15.03 -13.51
CA LEU A 377 22.60 15.56 -14.43
C LEU A 377 23.04 16.90 -15.02
N THR A 378 22.72 17.14 -16.29
CA THR A 378 23.00 18.40 -16.96
C THR A 378 21.71 19.18 -17.23
N VAL A 379 21.86 20.34 -17.89
CA VAL A 379 20.74 21.19 -18.32
C VAL A 379 19.73 20.44 -19.21
N ASP A 380 20.14 19.37 -19.89
CA ASP A 380 19.24 18.58 -20.72
C ASP A 380 18.18 17.85 -19.89
N THR A 381 18.55 17.34 -18.71
CA THR A 381 17.57 16.81 -17.75
C THR A 381 16.62 17.89 -17.24
N LEU A 382 17.12 19.10 -16.93
CA LEU A 382 16.27 20.22 -16.49
C LEU A 382 15.21 20.58 -17.56
N LYS A 383 15.63 20.70 -18.82
CA LYS A 383 14.72 20.97 -19.94
C LYS A 383 13.66 19.89 -20.09
N GLN A 384 14.03 18.62 -19.98
CA GLN A 384 13.07 17.53 -20.08
C GLN A 384 12.15 17.45 -18.86
N MET A 385 12.65 17.75 -17.67
CA MET A 385 11.86 17.84 -16.44
C MET A 385 10.78 18.93 -16.57
N ILE A 386 11.13 20.11 -17.09
CA ILE A 386 10.18 21.19 -17.37
C ILE A 386 9.07 20.71 -18.31
N LYS A 387 9.42 20.04 -19.42
CA LYS A 387 8.42 19.45 -20.34
C LYS A 387 7.51 18.43 -19.66
N CYS A 388 8.07 17.59 -18.79
CA CYS A 388 7.31 16.61 -18.02
C CYS A 388 6.34 17.30 -17.05
N ILE A 389 6.78 18.32 -16.31
CA ILE A 389 5.90 19.08 -15.40
C ILE A 389 4.78 19.77 -16.20
N TYR A 390 5.08 20.40 -17.35
CA TYR A 390 4.06 20.96 -18.23
C TYR A 390 3.00 19.92 -18.64
N TYR A 391 3.44 18.72 -19.00
CA TYR A 391 2.55 17.62 -19.33
C TYR A 391 1.67 17.21 -18.15
N HIS A 392 2.23 17.04 -16.96
CA HIS A 392 1.45 16.73 -15.76
C HIS A 392 0.45 17.85 -15.43
N SER A 393 0.85 19.12 -15.51
CA SER A 393 -0.03 20.27 -15.35
C SER A 393 -1.20 20.22 -16.33
N TYR A 394 -0.94 19.89 -17.60
CA TYR A 394 -1.99 19.77 -18.61
C TYR A 394 -2.93 18.61 -18.33
N MET A 395 -2.39 17.42 -18.05
CA MET A 395 -3.19 16.21 -17.84
C MET A 395 -4.07 16.31 -16.60
N MET A 396 -3.55 16.89 -15.52
CA MET A 396 -4.19 16.92 -14.21
C MET A 396 -5.01 18.20 -13.96
N LEU A 397 -4.71 19.30 -14.68
CA LEU A 397 -5.22 20.63 -14.38
C LEU A 397 -5.10 20.97 -12.89
N ASN A 398 -6.25 21.14 -12.22
CA ASN A 398 -6.38 21.55 -10.82
C ASN A 398 -6.28 20.36 -9.84
N ASP A 399 -6.04 19.13 -10.32
CA ASP A 399 -5.78 17.98 -9.45
C ASP A 399 -4.33 18.03 -8.95
N ILE A 400 -4.19 18.47 -7.69
CA ILE A 400 -2.93 18.55 -6.95
C ILE A 400 -2.66 17.30 -6.09
N SER A 401 -3.49 16.26 -6.18
CA SER A 401 -3.32 15.04 -5.37
C SER A 401 -2.34 14.03 -5.98
N ARG A 402 -1.92 14.26 -7.24
CA ARG A 402 -1.15 13.32 -8.07
C ARG A 402 -0.33 14.07 -9.11
N GLY A 403 0.66 13.40 -9.69
CA GLY A 403 1.63 13.95 -10.64
C GLY A 403 2.72 14.76 -9.93
N LEU A 404 3.80 15.13 -10.64
CA LEU A 404 4.96 15.77 -10.00
C LEU A 404 4.55 17.08 -9.29
N LEU A 405 4.90 17.17 -8.02
CA LEU A 405 4.67 18.32 -7.13
C LEU A 405 5.98 18.78 -6.51
N HIS A 406 6.83 17.84 -6.10
CA HIS A 406 8.08 18.11 -5.41
C HIS A 406 9.23 17.45 -6.15
N VAL A 407 10.03 18.26 -6.86
CA VAL A 407 11.19 17.78 -7.60
C VAL A 407 12.44 18.49 -7.08
N SER A 408 13.49 17.71 -6.82
CA SER A 408 14.79 18.23 -6.36
C SER A 408 15.89 17.82 -7.34
N LEU A 409 16.63 18.82 -7.82
CA LEU A 409 17.72 18.69 -8.80
C LEU A 409 19.02 19.36 -8.33
N GLU A 410 19.09 19.76 -7.06
CA GLU A 410 20.24 20.46 -6.46
C GLU A 410 21.52 19.62 -6.51
N GLY A 411 22.69 20.27 -6.61
CA GLY A 411 23.98 19.57 -6.54
C GLY A 411 24.30 18.68 -7.75
N ASN A 412 23.67 18.93 -8.90
CA ASN A 412 23.98 18.33 -10.18
C ASN A 412 24.85 19.28 -11.05
N ASP A 413 25.34 18.78 -12.18
CA ASP A 413 26.14 19.52 -13.17
C ASP A 413 25.26 20.43 -14.08
N ILE A 414 24.31 21.14 -13.47
CA ILE A 414 23.40 22.06 -14.14
C ILE A 414 23.90 23.47 -13.87
N ALA A 415 24.26 24.20 -14.93
CA ALA A 415 24.60 25.61 -14.79
C ALA A 415 23.45 26.38 -14.13
N GLU A 416 23.79 27.38 -13.31
CA GLU A 416 22.84 28.33 -12.75
C GLU A 416 22.34 29.27 -13.86
N ASP A 417 21.55 28.73 -14.79
CA ASP A 417 20.76 29.49 -15.75
C ASP A 417 19.48 29.97 -15.07
N ASP A 418 19.44 31.26 -14.76
CA ASP A 418 18.33 31.88 -14.06
C ASP A 418 16.99 31.66 -14.78
N GLU A 419 16.94 31.63 -16.11
CA GLU A 419 15.65 31.55 -16.82
C GLU A 419 15.01 30.16 -16.70
N LEU A 420 15.76 29.10 -16.96
CA LEU A 420 15.24 27.73 -16.91
C LEU A 420 14.87 27.32 -15.47
N TRP A 421 15.69 27.68 -14.49
CA TRP A 421 15.38 27.41 -13.08
C TRP A 421 14.15 28.19 -12.61
N MET A 422 13.99 29.44 -13.03
CA MET A 422 12.80 30.23 -12.74
C MET A 422 11.53 29.61 -13.33
N VAL A 423 11.58 29.12 -14.58
CA VAL A 423 10.44 28.40 -15.20
C VAL A 423 10.14 27.12 -14.42
N PHE A 424 11.17 26.33 -14.11
CA PHE A 424 11.03 25.08 -13.36
C PHE A 424 10.35 25.29 -11.99
N HIS A 425 10.84 26.24 -11.18
CA HIS A 425 10.28 26.52 -9.87
C HIS A 425 8.88 27.11 -9.93
N ARG A 426 8.61 28.00 -10.90
CA ARG A 426 7.27 28.57 -11.11
C ARG A 426 6.25 27.48 -11.40
N LEU A 427 6.56 26.54 -12.31
CA LEU A 427 5.66 25.45 -12.66
C LEU A 427 5.35 24.53 -11.48
N LEU A 428 6.36 24.19 -10.66
CA LEU A 428 6.14 23.41 -9.45
C LEU A 428 5.28 24.14 -8.43
N ASN A 429 5.52 25.45 -8.24
CA ASN A 429 4.73 26.26 -7.32
C ASN A 429 3.26 26.35 -7.76
N ASP A 430 3.00 26.56 -9.06
CA ASP A 430 1.64 26.60 -9.61
C ASP A 430 0.91 25.27 -9.36
N ARG A 431 1.63 24.15 -9.52
CA ARG A 431 1.12 22.80 -9.23
C ARG A 431 0.85 22.55 -7.74
N GLN A 432 1.60 23.16 -6.83
CA GLN A 432 1.44 22.98 -5.39
C GLN A 432 0.30 23.84 -4.80
N VAL A 433 0.13 25.07 -5.27
CA VAL A 433 -0.78 26.06 -4.67
C VAL A 433 -2.20 25.96 -5.25
N ASN A 434 -2.43 25.12 -6.26
CA ASN A 434 -3.70 25.01 -6.99
C ASN A 434 -4.17 26.38 -7.54
N ASN A 435 -3.22 27.17 -8.03
CA ASN A 435 -3.58 28.34 -8.83
C ASN A 435 -4.38 27.82 -10.01
N LYS A 436 -5.64 28.26 -10.15
CA LYS A 436 -6.46 27.94 -11.33
C LYS A 436 -5.62 28.24 -12.56
N MET A 437 -5.20 27.20 -13.27
CA MET A 437 -4.48 27.39 -14.53
C MET A 437 -5.50 27.86 -15.55
N ASP A 438 -5.77 29.16 -15.56
CA ASP A 438 -6.65 29.86 -16.52
C ASP A 438 -6.11 29.77 -17.97
N GLU A 439 -5.01 29.04 -18.19
CA GLU A 439 -4.21 29.03 -19.41
C GLU A 439 -4.01 27.61 -19.97
N VAL A 440 -5.01 26.73 -19.88
CA VAL A 440 -5.00 25.41 -20.55
C VAL A 440 -4.57 25.53 -22.02
N GLU A 441 -4.98 26.61 -22.69
CA GLU A 441 -4.64 26.89 -24.08
C GLU A 441 -3.15 27.20 -24.30
N LYS A 442 -2.46 27.80 -23.32
CA LYS A 442 -1.00 28.02 -23.39
C LYS A 442 -0.21 26.74 -23.15
N LEU A 443 -0.75 25.79 -22.37
CA LEU A 443 -0.14 24.48 -22.17
C LEU A 443 -0.28 23.59 -23.40
N LYS A 444 -1.38 23.71 -24.14
CA LYS A 444 -1.65 22.92 -25.36
C LYS A 444 -0.55 23.02 -26.41
N SER A 445 0.09 24.19 -26.55
CA SER A 445 1.17 24.38 -27.52
C SER A 445 2.49 23.70 -27.13
N VAL A 446 2.63 23.29 -25.87
CA VAL A 446 3.86 22.74 -25.29
C VAL A 446 3.78 21.22 -25.09
N VAL A 447 2.57 20.65 -25.11
CA VAL A 447 2.34 19.21 -24.95
C VAL A 447 2.07 18.52 -26.30
N PRO A 448 2.33 17.20 -26.41
CA PRO A 448 2.00 16.43 -27.60
C PRO A 448 0.51 16.49 -27.91
N VAL A 449 0.15 16.53 -29.19
CA VAL A 449 -1.25 16.59 -29.67
C VAL A 449 -2.08 15.42 -29.14
N GLU A 450 -1.44 14.26 -29.01
CA GLU A 450 -2.02 13.03 -28.46
C GLU A 450 -2.52 13.22 -27.01
N SER A 451 -1.92 14.13 -26.25
CA SER A 451 -2.27 14.41 -24.84
C SER A 451 -3.70 14.94 -24.71
N GLU A 452 -4.18 15.73 -25.68
CA GLU A 452 -5.56 16.26 -25.65
C GLU A 452 -6.59 15.13 -25.74
N ILE A 453 -6.32 14.16 -26.62
CA ILE A 453 -7.18 12.99 -26.79
C ILE A 453 -7.17 12.15 -25.51
N LEU A 454 -5.99 11.83 -24.97
CA LEU A 454 -5.87 11.04 -23.73
C LEU A 454 -6.58 11.69 -22.54
N ARG A 455 -6.33 13.00 -22.34
CA ARG A 455 -6.94 13.76 -21.26
C ARG A 455 -8.46 13.75 -21.36
N ARG A 456 -9.03 13.96 -22.55
CA ARG A 456 -10.49 13.91 -22.76
C ARG A 456 -11.06 12.54 -22.41
N GLN A 457 -10.38 11.45 -22.79
CA GLN A 457 -10.84 10.09 -22.50
C GLN A 457 -10.82 9.78 -21.00
N ILE A 458 -9.78 10.18 -20.28
CA ILE A 458 -9.68 9.97 -18.82
C ILE A 458 -10.77 10.75 -18.08
N THR A 459 -10.99 12.02 -18.43
CA THR A 459 -12.04 12.84 -17.81
C THR A 459 -13.43 12.21 -18.02
N LEU A 460 -13.69 11.64 -19.19
CA LEU A 460 -14.95 10.94 -19.47
C LEU A 460 -15.12 9.68 -18.62
N GLN A 461 -14.04 8.96 -18.31
CA GLN A 461 -14.10 7.80 -17.41
C GLN A 461 -14.30 8.21 -15.95
N SER A 462 -13.69 9.29 -15.49
CA SER A 462 -13.87 9.75 -14.10
C SER A 462 -15.28 10.25 -13.80
N ILE A 463 -16.06 10.63 -14.82
CA ILE A 463 -17.47 11.01 -14.67
C ILE A 463 -18.40 9.77 -14.64
N LYS A 464 -17.93 8.63 -15.16
CA LYS A 464 -18.70 7.37 -15.24
C LYS A 464 -18.51 6.44 -14.05
N LYS A 465 -17.45 6.63 -13.27
CA LYS A 465 -17.22 5.98 -11.97
C LYS A 465 -17.91 6.81 -10.89
#